data_AF-A0A1H3H527-F1
#
_entry.id   AF-A0A1H3H527-F1
#
_cell.length_a   1.000
_cell.length_b   1.000
_cell.length_c   1.000
_cell.angle_alpha   90.00
_cell.angle_beta   90.00
_cell.angle_gamma   90.00
#
_symmetry.space_group_name_H-M   'P 1'
#
loop_
_entity.id
_entity.type
_entity.pdbx_description
1 polymer ?
#
loop_
_entity_poly.entity_id
_entity_poly.type
_entity_poly.pdbx_seq_one_letter_code
_entity_poly.pdbx_strand_id
1 'polypeptide(L)'
;MLFNTDKAQGMVGENHATFFPSHREGNDSPVVMQVSMSLPVSLEDIEAVLWIAVNGGMTLDERELGDDQYAHEMVLETLLHEGGNRIYNARMDIEEIKPGGGQWALLMMIRKRVRDLYGRPSVPTPRRELAGA
;
A
#
# COMPACT_ATOMS: atom_id res chain seq x y z
N MET A 1 -30.81 19.65 -14.69
CA MET A 1 -29.43 19.09 -14.72
C MET A 1 -29.54 17.59 -14.89
N LEU A 2 -28.92 17.02 -15.92
CA LEU A 2 -28.78 15.58 -16.06
C LEU A 2 -27.62 15.15 -15.15
N PHE A 3 -27.92 14.41 -14.10
CA PHE A 3 -26.88 13.79 -13.27
C PHE A 3 -26.19 12.72 -14.11
N ASN A 4 -24.87 12.74 -14.15
CA ASN A 4 -24.13 11.67 -14.79
C ASN A 4 -24.38 10.37 -13.99
N THR A 5 -25.01 9.38 -14.63
CA THR A 5 -25.33 8.07 -14.04
C THR A 5 -24.18 7.08 -14.15
N ASP A 6 -23.05 7.51 -14.71
CA ASP A 6 -21.84 6.70 -14.83
C ASP A 6 -21.41 6.22 -13.45
N LYS A 7 -21.49 4.91 -13.24
CA LYS A 7 -21.10 4.25 -12.00
C LYS A 7 -19.58 4.22 -11.94
N ALA A 8 -18.99 4.72 -10.86
CA ALA A 8 -17.66 4.27 -10.50
C ALA A 8 -17.79 2.79 -10.09
N GLN A 9 -17.15 1.91 -10.85
CA GLN A 9 -17.14 0.49 -10.59
C GLN A 9 -15.74 -0.06 -10.82
N GLY A 10 -15.33 -1.00 -9.98
CA GLY A 10 -14.01 -1.60 -10.03
C GLY A 10 -13.94 -2.89 -9.23
N MET A 11 -12.90 -3.67 -9.48
CA MET A 11 -12.60 -4.90 -8.76
C MET A 11 -11.58 -4.62 -7.65
N VAL A 12 -11.89 -5.03 -6.43
CA VAL A 12 -10.95 -5.06 -5.31
C VAL A 12 -10.81 -6.51 -4.85
N GLY A 13 -9.74 -7.18 -5.28
CA GLY A 13 -9.63 -8.64 -5.19
C GLY A 13 -10.72 -9.32 -6.05
N GLU A 14 -11.45 -10.28 -5.48
CA GLU A 14 -12.60 -10.93 -6.14
C GLU A 14 -13.93 -10.18 -5.96
N ASN A 15 -13.92 -9.05 -5.25
CA ASN A 15 -15.15 -8.34 -4.89
C ASN A 15 -15.40 -7.18 -5.85
N HIS A 16 -16.62 -7.10 -6.37
CA HIS A 16 -17.08 -6.00 -7.20
C HIS A 16 -17.55 -4.84 -6.32
N ALA A 17 -16.89 -3.69 -6.42
CA ALA A 17 -17.32 -2.46 -5.77
C ALA A 17 -18.08 -1.60 -6.79
N THR A 18 -19.32 -1.22 -6.46
CA THR A 18 -20.14 -0.31 -7.26
C THR A 18 -20.56 0.86 -6.38
N PHE A 19 -20.27 2.07 -6.82
CA PHE A 19 -20.59 3.28 -6.08
C PHE A 19 -21.81 3.99 -6.66
N PHE A 20 -22.68 4.47 -5.77
CA PHE A 20 -23.86 5.27 -6.12
C PHE A 20 -23.73 6.63 -5.42
N PRO A 21 -23.40 7.70 -6.15
CA PRO A 21 -23.52 9.04 -5.58
C PRO A 21 -25.02 9.35 -5.44
N SER A 22 -25.53 9.46 -4.21
CA SER A 22 -26.90 9.90 -3.95
C SER A 22 -26.94 11.02 -2.92
N HIS A 23 -27.64 12.11 -3.24
CA HIS A 23 -28.11 13.06 -2.24
C HIS A 23 -29.29 12.45 -1.48
N ARG A 24 -29.38 12.66 -0.16
CA ARG A 24 -30.68 12.65 0.52
C ARG A 24 -31.42 13.94 0.11
N GLU A 25 -32.72 13.85 -0.14
CA GLU A 25 -33.55 15.01 -0.50
C GLU A 25 -33.38 16.13 0.55
N GLY A 26 -32.98 17.33 0.12
CA GLY A 26 -32.77 18.48 0.99
C GLY A 26 -31.40 18.64 1.66
N ASN A 27 -30.35 17.92 1.21
CA ASN A 27 -28.99 18.09 1.73
C ASN A 27 -28.11 19.01 0.84
N ASP A 28 -27.78 20.20 1.34
CA ASP A 28 -26.91 21.21 0.70
C ASP A 28 -25.40 20.99 0.93
N SER A 29 -25.00 19.95 1.67
CA SER A 29 -23.58 19.64 1.89
C SER A 29 -22.94 18.99 0.64
N PRO A 30 -21.63 19.17 0.38
CA PRO A 30 -20.92 18.42 -0.66
C PRO A 30 -21.12 16.91 -0.48
N VAL A 31 -21.22 16.17 -1.59
CA VAL A 31 -21.22 14.71 -1.55
C VAL A 31 -19.84 14.26 -1.07
N VAL A 32 -19.73 13.88 0.20
CA VAL A 32 -18.49 13.35 0.78
C VAL A 32 -18.54 11.83 0.70
N MET A 33 -17.60 11.24 -0.03
CA MET A 33 -17.36 9.80 -0.03
C MET A 33 -16.23 9.50 0.95
N GLN A 34 -16.54 8.69 1.96
CA GLN A 34 -15.54 8.17 2.90
C GLN A 34 -15.41 6.66 2.70
N VAL A 35 -14.21 6.22 2.33
CA VAL A 35 -13.85 4.80 2.29
C VAL A 35 -12.88 4.54 3.42
N SER A 36 -13.21 3.60 4.30
CA SER A 36 -12.32 3.12 5.34
C SER A 36 -12.03 1.66 5.06
N MET A 37 -10.75 1.33 4.89
CA MET A 37 -10.29 0.00 4.54
C MET A 37 -9.19 -0.40 5.51
N SER A 38 -9.27 -1.63 6.02
CA SER A 38 -8.22 -2.24 6.84
C SER A 38 -7.63 -3.40 6.05
N LEU A 39 -6.38 -3.27 5.65
CA LEU A 39 -5.64 -4.31 4.93
C LEU A 39 -4.55 -4.86 5.84
N PRO A 40 -4.47 -6.19 6.04
CA PRO A 40 -3.27 -6.78 6.62
C PRO A 40 -2.15 -6.69 5.59
N VAL A 41 -1.05 -6.01 5.94
CA VAL A 41 0.13 -5.86 5.08
C VAL A 41 1.30 -6.54 5.79
N SER A 42 2.01 -7.43 5.09
CA SER A 42 3.22 -8.08 5.62
C SER A 42 4.44 -7.17 5.50
N LEU A 43 5.51 -7.42 6.26
CA LEU A 43 6.75 -6.66 6.12
C LEU A 43 7.35 -6.87 4.72
N GLU A 44 7.17 -8.06 4.14
CA GLU A 44 7.57 -8.40 2.78
C GLU A 44 6.82 -7.58 1.73
N ASP A 45 5.53 -7.28 1.96
CA ASP A 45 4.77 -6.38 1.09
C ASP A 45 5.29 -4.95 1.21
N ILE A 46 5.66 -4.49 2.41
CA ILE A 46 6.25 -3.16 2.62
C ILE A 46 7.65 -3.08 1.97
N GLU A 47 8.45 -4.13 2.05
CA GLU A 47 9.74 -4.23 1.33
C GLU A 47 9.53 -4.04 -0.18
N ALA A 48 8.54 -4.71 -0.76
CA ALA A 48 8.21 -4.57 -2.18
C ALA A 48 7.67 -3.18 -2.53
N VAL A 49 6.87 -2.57 -1.66
CA VAL A 49 6.40 -1.19 -1.84
C VAL A 49 7.57 -0.20 -1.89
N LEU A 50 8.49 -0.27 -0.93
CA LEU A 50 9.67 0.61 -0.94
C LEU A 50 10.62 0.29 -2.10
N TRP A 51 10.70 -0.97 -2.53
CA TRP A 51 11.43 -1.36 -3.73
C TRP A 51 10.86 -0.70 -5.00
N ILE A 52 9.53 -0.66 -5.14
CA ILE A 52 8.87 0.05 -6.24
C ILE A 52 9.19 1.54 -6.18
N ALA A 53 9.02 2.18 -5.03
CA ALA A 53 9.28 3.61 -4.85
C ALA A 53 10.72 4.00 -5.23
N VAL A 54 11.72 3.22 -4.77
CA VAL A 54 13.12 3.50 -5.08
C VAL A 54 13.44 3.26 -6.56
N ASN A 55 12.93 2.18 -7.17
CA ASN A 55 13.11 1.98 -8.61
C ASN A 55 12.33 2.99 -9.47
N GLY A 56 11.31 3.64 -8.89
CA GLY A 56 10.61 4.79 -9.45
C GLY A 56 11.38 6.10 -9.36
N GLY A 57 12.54 6.12 -8.68
CA GLY A 57 13.46 7.26 -8.61
C GLY A 57 13.64 7.86 -7.21
N MET A 58 12.93 7.37 -6.20
CA MET A 58 13.11 7.84 -4.82
C MET A 58 14.40 7.32 -4.21
N THR A 59 14.93 8.05 -3.24
CA THR A 59 16.14 7.74 -2.51
C THR A 59 15.86 7.42 -1.04
N LEU A 60 16.79 6.71 -0.41
CA LEU A 60 16.73 6.35 1.02
C LEU A 60 17.40 7.40 1.92
N ASP A 61 17.64 8.61 1.43
CA ASP A 61 18.26 9.67 2.23
C ASP A 61 17.25 10.40 3.13
N GLU A 62 17.75 11.14 4.12
CA GLU A 62 16.93 11.83 5.14
C GLU A 62 15.97 12.89 4.59
N ARG A 63 16.09 13.29 3.32
CA ARG A 63 15.18 14.26 2.68
C ARG A 63 14.00 13.58 2.01
N GLU A 64 14.09 12.27 1.80
CA GLU A 64 13.05 11.44 1.19
C GLU A 64 12.75 10.25 2.11
N LEU A 65 12.96 9.02 1.66
CA LEU A 65 12.50 7.82 2.38
C LEU A 65 13.30 7.54 3.66
N GLY A 66 14.35 8.31 3.95
CA GLY A 66 15.05 8.30 5.22
C GLY A 66 14.35 9.09 6.33
N ASP A 67 13.39 9.97 6.00
CA ASP A 67 12.47 10.58 6.97
C ASP A 67 11.34 9.60 7.30
N ASP A 68 11.02 9.43 8.58
CA ASP A 68 10.06 8.41 9.04
C ASP A 68 8.63 8.73 8.62
N GLN A 69 8.22 9.99 8.76
CA GLN A 69 6.88 10.41 8.42
C GLN A 69 6.65 10.30 6.91
N TYR A 70 7.57 10.85 6.12
CA TYR A 70 7.48 10.80 4.67
C TYR A 70 7.53 9.36 4.14
N ALA A 71 8.37 8.49 4.71
CA ALA A 71 8.39 7.08 4.35
C ALA A 71 7.04 6.39 4.62
N HIS A 72 6.38 6.69 5.75
CA HIS A 72 5.05 6.14 6.03
C HIS A 72 3.98 6.62 5.04
N GLU A 73 4.00 7.91 4.68
CA GLU A 73 3.11 8.49 3.67
C GLU A 73 3.33 7.81 2.31
N MET A 74 4.59 7.65 1.90
CA MET A 74 4.92 7.03 0.62
C MET A 74 4.60 5.53 0.57
N VAL A 75 4.73 4.80 1.69
CA VAL A 75 4.26 3.41 1.76
C VAL A 75 2.77 3.33 1.49
N LEU A 76 1.96 4.20 2.13
CA LEU A 76 0.52 4.24 1.92
C LEU A 76 0.17 4.62 0.47
N GLU A 77 0.78 5.69 -0.04
CA GLU A 77 0.51 6.21 -1.38
C GLU A 77 0.86 5.17 -2.45
N THR A 78 2.05 4.57 -2.36
CA THR A 78 2.50 3.57 -3.32
C THR A 78 1.64 2.31 -3.25
N LEU A 79 1.23 1.88 -2.05
CA LEU A 79 0.36 0.71 -1.89
C LEU A 79 -1.01 0.92 -2.53
N LEU A 80 -1.58 2.12 -2.41
CA LEU A 80 -2.86 2.48 -3.04
C LEU A 80 -2.73 2.71 -4.54
N HIS A 81 -1.63 3.29 -5.00
CA HIS A 81 -1.39 3.61 -6.40
C HIS A 81 -1.15 2.35 -7.25
N GLU A 82 -0.27 1.45 -6.79
CA GLU A 82 0.18 0.30 -7.55
C GLU A 82 -0.78 -0.91 -7.44
N GLY A 83 -1.47 -1.01 -6.30
CA GLY A 83 -2.36 -2.13 -6.00
C GLY A 83 -1.66 -3.48 -5.79
N GLY A 84 -2.42 -4.47 -5.33
CA GLY A 84 -1.88 -5.75 -4.85
C GLY A 84 -1.12 -6.57 -5.91
N ASN A 85 -1.56 -6.56 -7.17
CA ASN A 85 -0.91 -7.34 -8.23
C ASN A 85 0.51 -6.85 -8.52
N ARG A 86 0.73 -5.54 -8.53
CA ARG A 86 2.05 -4.98 -8.78
C ARG A 86 3.00 -5.23 -7.60
N ILE A 87 2.50 -5.10 -6.38
CA ILE A 87 3.26 -5.43 -5.15
C ILE A 87 3.66 -6.91 -5.17
N TYR A 88 2.73 -7.81 -5.51
CA TYR A 88 3.03 -9.24 -5.65
C TYR A 88 4.15 -9.50 -6.67
N ASN A 89 4.06 -8.89 -7.85
CA ASN A 89 5.10 -9.05 -8.87
C ASN A 89 6.45 -8.51 -8.39
N ALA A 90 6.48 -7.36 -7.72
CA ALA A 90 7.71 -6.82 -7.15
C ALA A 90 8.32 -7.75 -6.09
N ARG A 91 7.49 -8.47 -5.30
CA ARG A 91 7.99 -9.50 -4.39
C ARG A 91 8.67 -10.65 -5.12
N MET A 92 8.08 -11.12 -6.22
CA MET A 92 8.69 -12.16 -7.06
C MET A 92 10.01 -11.67 -7.66
N ASP A 93 10.05 -10.43 -8.17
CA ASP A 93 11.28 -9.83 -8.70
C ASP A 93 12.38 -9.77 -7.62
N ILE A 94 12.02 -9.41 -6.38
CA ILE A 94 12.94 -9.36 -5.23
C ILE A 94 13.52 -10.75 -4.90
N GLU A 95 12.71 -11.81 -4.98
CA GLU A 95 13.15 -13.18 -4.70
C GLU A 95 14.21 -13.67 -5.70
N GLU A 96 14.21 -13.15 -6.92
CA GLU A 96 15.19 -13.49 -7.95
C GLU A 96 16.55 -12.77 -7.77
N ILE A 97 16.64 -11.75 -6.91
CA ILE A 97 17.85 -10.96 -6.71
C ILE A 97 18.94 -11.79 -6.02
N LYS A 98 20.02 -12.07 -6.75
CA LYS A 98 21.17 -12.84 -6.25
C LYS A 98 22.09 -12.00 -5.35
N PRO A 99 22.67 -12.60 -4.29
CA PRO A 99 23.65 -11.94 -3.45
C PRO A 99 24.88 -11.40 -4.19
N GLY A 100 25.43 -10.29 -3.69
CA GLY A 100 26.74 -9.76 -4.11
C GLY A 100 26.70 -8.66 -5.19
N GLY A 101 25.53 -8.33 -5.74
CA GLY A 101 25.36 -7.24 -6.72
C GLY A 101 24.82 -5.93 -6.15
N GLY A 102 24.80 -4.88 -6.97
CA GLY A 102 24.26 -3.57 -6.59
C GLY A 102 22.77 -3.60 -6.22
N GLN A 103 21.95 -4.34 -6.97
CA GLN A 103 20.54 -4.56 -6.63
C GLN A 103 20.37 -5.27 -5.28
N TRP A 104 21.23 -6.23 -4.97
CA TRP A 104 21.20 -6.90 -3.67
C TRP A 104 21.59 -5.95 -2.53
N ALA A 105 22.60 -5.10 -2.74
CA ALA A 105 22.97 -4.09 -1.75
C ALA A 105 21.81 -3.11 -1.49
N LEU A 106 21.16 -2.63 -2.56
CA LEU A 106 20.00 -1.77 -2.44
C LEU A 106 18.85 -2.46 -1.70
N LEU A 107 18.54 -3.72 -2.05
CA LEU A 107 17.54 -4.50 -1.34
C LEU A 107 17.86 -4.61 0.15
N MET A 108 19.13 -4.85 0.53
CA MET A 108 19.52 -4.89 1.94
C MET A 108 19.30 -3.56 2.67
N MET A 109 19.52 -2.42 1.98
CA MET A 109 19.22 -1.10 2.52
C MET A 109 17.72 -0.90 2.73
N ILE A 110 16.89 -1.30 1.77
CA ILE A 110 15.43 -1.25 1.89
C ILE A 110 14.95 -2.12 3.06
N ARG A 111 15.41 -3.37 3.14
CA ARG A 111 15.07 -4.27 4.25
C ARG A 111 15.49 -3.70 5.60
N LYS A 112 16.63 -3.02 5.66
CA LYS A 112 17.05 -2.31 6.88
C LYS A 112 16.07 -1.18 7.20
N ARG A 113 15.69 -0.37 6.22
CA ARG A 113 14.75 0.73 6.41
C ARG A 113 13.39 0.25 6.91
N VAL A 114 12.83 -0.80 6.30
CA VAL A 114 11.56 -1.42 6.75
C VAL A 114 11.65 -1.89 8.21
N ARG A 115 12.76 -2.54 8.58
CA ARG A 115 12.96 -2.98 9.97
C ARG A 115 13.07 -1.82 10.96
N ASP A 116 13.70 -0.73 10.55
CA ASP A 116 13.87 0.45 11.40
C ASP A 116 12.51 1.16 11.60
N LEU A 117 11.64 1.20 10.57
CA LEU A 117 10.29 1.79 10.61
C LEU A 117 9.26 0.95 11.36
N TYR A 118 9.18 -0.35 11.06
CA TYR A 118 8.08 -1.22 11.48
C TYR A 118 8.50 -2.32 12.46
N GLY A 119 9.79 -2.35 12.81
CA GLY A 119 10.37 -3.37 13.67
C GLY A 119 10.70 -4.66 12.92
N ARG A 120 11.10 -5.68 13.69
CA ARG A 120 11.30 -7.04 13.17
C ARG A 120 9.98 -7.78 13.25
N PRO A 121 9.72 -8.77 12.38
CA PRO A 121 8.57 -9.64 12.56
C PRO A 121 8.69 -10.27 13.96
N SER A 122 7.81 -9.87 14.88
CA SER A 122 7.58 -10.65 16.08
C SER A 122 7.02 -11.98 15.60
N VAL A 123 7.65 -13.09 16.02
CA VAL A 123 7.15 -14.47 15.88
C VAL A 123 5.61 -14.46 15.88
N PRO A 124 4.94 -15.05 14.89
CA PRO A 124 3.56 -14.71 14.56
C PRO A 124 2.65 -14.82 15.78
N THR A 125 2.08 -13.69 16.20
CA THR A 125 0.89 -13.73 17.05
C THR A 125 -0.19 -14.39 16.21
N PRO A 126 -0.77 -15.52 16.65
CA PRO A 126 -1.82 -16.21 15.91
C PRO A 126 -2.89 -15.18 15.54
N ARG A 127 -3.25 -15.14 14.26
CA ARG A 127 -4.36 -14.35 13.74
C ARG A 127 -5.58 -14.67 14.61
N ARG A 128 -5.92 -13.79 15.55
CA ARG A 128 -7.22 -13.86 16.21
C ARG A 128 -8.22 -13.55 15.11
N GLU A 129 -8.96 -14.59 14.70
CA GLU A 129 -10.13 -14.43 13.86
C GLU A 129 -10.97 -13.30 14.46
N LEU A 130 -11.23 -12.26 13.67
CA LEU A 130 -12.32 -11.32 13.93
C LEU A 130 -13.62 -12.09 13.66
N ALA A 131 -13.95 -13.00 14.57
CA ALA A 131 -15.23 -13.66 14.66
C ALA A 131 -15.92 -13.17 15.93
N GLY A 132 -16.79 -12.16 15.76
CA GLY A 132 -17.88 -11.85 16.69
C GLY A 132 -17.55 -10.93 17.87
N ALA A 133 -17.91 -9.66 17.72
CA ALA A 133 -18.43 -8.82 18.80
C ALA A 133 -19.52 -7.91 18.24
#